data_AF-A0A7S1D8S1-F1
#
_entry.id   AF-A0A7S1D8S1-F1
#
_cell.length_a   1.000
_cell.length_b   1.000
_cell.length_c   1.000
_cell.angle_alpha   90.00
_cell.angle_beta   90.00
_cell.angle_gamma   90.00
#
_symmetry.space_group_name_H-M   'P 1'
#
loop_
_entity.id
_entity.type
_entity.pdbx_description
1 polymer ?
#
loop_
_entity_poly.entity_id
_entity_poly.type
_entity_poly.pdbx_seq_one_letter_code
_entity_poly.pdbx_strand_id
1 'polypeptide(L)'
;VLPIQCTSTSTGTSLVPFARIESTRSSWAFPKGHDHQAISVDLDRTLHGYSVGEVEIVVQDDDNNEAEVEAGKQAIKDFLQRFLPNAGDKPAIGKVEDYLIRYRPDHYEACVEGGSIQRKVVP
;
A
#
# COMPACT_ATOMS: atom_id res chain seq x y z
N VAL A 1 10.65 -17.06 16.79
CA VAL A 1 10.37 -17.00 15.34
C VAL A 1 10.46 -18.42 14.82
N LEU A 2 9.34 -19.03 14.42
CA LEU A 2 9.35 -20.38 13.85
C LEU A 2 9.82 -20.31 12.38
N PRO A 3 10.66 -21.24 11.92
CA PRO A 3 11.08 -21.28 10.52
C PRO A 3 9.92 -21.70 9.62
N ILE A 4 9.80 -21.03 8.48
CA ILE A 4 8.88 -21.41 7.41
C ILE A 4 9.53 -22.59 6.67
N GLN A 5 9.10 -23.82 6.96
CA GLN A 5 9.54 -25.00 6.22
C GLN A 5 8.66 -25.18 4.98
N CYS A 6 9.22 -24.92 3.81
CA CYS A 6 8.58 -25.14 2.52
C CYS A 6 9.25 -26.33 1.83
N THR A 7 8.61 -27.49 1.84
CA THR A 7 9.08 -28.70 1.16
C THR A 7 8.39 -28.83 -0.18
N SER A 8 8.98 -28.32 -1.27
CA SER A 8 8.57 -28.71 -2.62
C SER A 8 9.76 -28.71 -3.58
N THR A 9 10.13 -29.91 -4.01
CA THR A 9 10.99 -30.16 -5.17
C THR A 9 10.16 -29.98 -6.44
N SER A 10 10.16 -28.79 -7.02
CA SER A 10 9.75 -28.59 -8.42
C SER A 10 10.71 -27.63 -9.11
N THR A 11 11.13 -27.96 -10.33
CA THR A 11 12.05 -27.17 -11.17
C THR A 11 11.33 -26.00 -11.86
N GLY A 12 10.44 -25.33 -11.13
CA GLY A 12 9.85 -24.04 -11.50
C GLY A 12 10.51 -22.93 -10.69
N THR A 13 10.29 -21.67 -11.06
CA THR A 13 10.63 -20.51 -10.22
C THR A 13 10.00 -20.70 -8.84
N SER A 14 10.81 -21.13 -7.87
CA SER A 14 10.34 -21.43 -6.52
C SER A 14 10.08 -20.13 -5.79
N LEU A 15 8.82 -19.74 -5.69
CA LEU A 15 8.40 -18.65 -4.81
C LEU A 15 8.52 -19.14 -3.37
N VAL A 16 9.38 -18.49 -2.59
CA VAL A 16 9.56 -18.78 -1.16
C VAL A 16 8.97 -17.65 -0.32
N PRO A 17 8.28 -17.95 0.80
CA PRO A 17 7.81 -16.92 1.71
C PRO A 17 8.99 -16.12 2.30
N PHE A 18 8.94 -14.79 2.16
CA PHE A 18 10.01 -13.90 2.66
C PHE A 18 9.55 -12.93 3.75
N ALA A 19 8.24 -12.77 3.94
CA ALA A 19 7.64 -11.89 4.94
C ALA A 19 6.35 -12.50 5.52
N ARG A 20 6.10 -12.24 6.80
CA ARG A 20 4.79 -12.43 7.46
C ARG A 20 4.48 -11.16 8.22
N ILE A 21 3.47 -10.43 7.78
CA ILE A 21 3.06 -9.15 8.36
C ILE A 21 1.64 -9.34 8.90
N GLU A 22 1.47 -9.10 10.19
CA GLU A 22 0.15 -9.08 10.82
C GLU A 22 -0.22 -7.62 11.13
N SER A 23 -1.44 -7.22 10.75
CA SER A 23 -1.97 -5.88 11.00
C SER A 23 -3.39 -5.92 11.55
N THR A 24 -3.69 -4.97 12.43
CA THR A 24 -5.05 -4.61 12.80
C THR A 24 -5.54 -3.52 11.84
N ARG A 25 -6.72 -3.70 11.25
CA ARG A 25 -7.32 -2.78 10.27
C ARG A 25 -8.60 -2.16 10.81
N SER A 26 -8.77 -0.85 10.59
CA SER A 26 -10.06 -0.17 10.69
C SER A 26 -10.47 0.31 9.30
N SER A 27 -11.60 -0.21 8.80
CA SER A 27 -12.10 0.06 7.45
C SER A 27 -13.37 0.92 7.51
N TRP A 28 -13.43 1.92 6.64
CA TRP A 28 -14.55 2.84 6.52
C TRP A 28 -14.96 2.95 5.06
N ALA A 29 -16.25 2.88 4.80
CA ALA A 29 -16.82 3.05 3.47
C ALA A 29 -17.66 4.32 3.41
N PHE A 30 -17.33 5.19 2.48
CA PHE A 30 -18.08 6.39 2.15
C PHE A 30 -18.84 6.10 0.84
N PRO A 31 -20.15 5.83 0.92
CA PRO A 31 -20.93 5.49 -0.26
C PRO A 31 -20.94 6.66 -1.25
N LYS A 32 -21.08 6.34 -2.54
CA LYS A 32 -21.19 7.33 -3.62
C LYS A 32 -22.29 8.34 -3.30
N GLY A 33 -21.93 9.62 -3.20
CA GLY A 33 -22.89 10.73 -3.13
C GLY A 33 -23.18 11.32 -4.50
N HIS A 34 -23.95 12.41 -4.53
CA HIS A 34 -24.23 13.14 -5.78
C HIS A 34 -22.95 13.72 -6.43
N ASP A 35 -21.99 14.15 -5.61
CA ASP A 35 -20.80 14.89 -6.08
C ASP A 35 -19.48 14.14 -5.89
N HIS A 36 -19.51 12.87 -5.47
CA HIS A 36 -18.28 12.10 -5.21
C HIS A 36 -18.46 10.61 -5.48
N GLN A 37 -17.38 9.98 -5.93
CA GLN A 37 -17.30 8.53 -6.10
C GLN A 37 -17.34 7.82 -4.74
N ALA A 38 -17.64 6.51 -4.73
CA ALA A 38 -17.52 5.72 -3.51
C ALA A 38 -16.05 5.63 -3.10
N ILE A 39 -15.75 5.92 -1.83
CA ILE A 39 -14.38 5.94 -1.29
C ILE A 39 -14.31 4.93 -0.14
N SER A 40 -13.25 4.12 -0.12
CA SER A 40 -12.85 3.37 1.07
C SER A 40 -11.63 4.00 1.73
N VAL A 41 -11.61 3.92 3.07
CA VAL A 41 -10.48 4.34 3.89
C VAL A 41 -10.11 3.19 4.81
N ASP A 42 -8.88 2.71 4.67
CA ASP A 42 -8.31 1.66 5.50
C ASP A 42 -7.17 2.22 6.33
N LEU A 43 -7.29 2.09 7.66
CA LEU A 43 -6.23 2.45 8.60
C LEU A 43 -5.64 1.17 9.18
N ASP A 44 -4.39 0.89 8.82
CA ASP A 44 -3.66 -0.29 9.26
C ASP A 44 -2.63 0.06 10.32
N ARG A 45 -2.50 -0.81 11.32
CA ARG A 45 -1.39 -0.83 12.26
C ARG A 45 -0.81 -2.23 12.35
N THR A 46 0.48 -2.35 12.06
CA THR A 46 1.20 -3.62 12.19
C THR A 46 1.53 -3.90 13.66
N LEU A 47 1.76 -5.18 14.01
CA LEU A 47 2.13 -5.56 15.38
C LEU A 47 3.46 -4.95 15.86
N HIS A 48 4.37 -4.60 14.94
CA HIS A 48 5.62 -3.92 15.26
C HIS A 48 5.49 -2.38 15.32
N GLY A 49 4.26 -1.86 15.32
CA GLY A 49 3.96 -0.45 15.57
C GLY A 49 4.00 0.47 14.36
N TYR A 50 4.21 -0.05 13.15
CA TYR A 50 4.08 0.75 11.94
C TYR A 50 2.59 1.01 11.63
N SER A 51 2.24 2.23 11.26
CA SER A 51 0.85 2.58 10.91
C SER A 51 0.81 3.28 9.55
N VAL A 52 -0.16 2.91 8.72
CA VAL A 52 -0.36 3.49 7.39
C VAL A 52 -1.86 3.58 7.10
N GLY A 53 -2.26 4.63 6.40
CA GLY A 53 -3.61 4.80 5.91
C GLY A 53 -3.65 4.73 4.38
N GLU A 54 -4.66 4.09 3.85
CA GLU A 54 -4.93 3.97 2.41
C GLU A 54 -6.32 4.57 2.15
N VAL A 55 -6.41 5.48 1.17
CA VAL A 55 -7.68 5.98 0.64
C VAL A 55 -7.75 5.50 -0.80
N GLU A 56 -8.79 4.75 -1.12
CA GLU A 56 -8.91 4.07 -2.40
C GLU A 56 -10.29 4.32 -3.02
N ILE A 57 -10.29 4.30 -4.35
CA ILE A 57 -11.48 4.27 -5.19
C ILE A 57 -11.27 3.15 -6.18
N VAL A 58 -12.23 2.24 -6.26
CA VAL A 58 -12.23 1.17 -7.25
C VAL A 58 -12.99 1.69 -8.47
N VAL A 59 -12.27 1.86 -9.58
CA VAL A 59 -12.84 2.19 -10.89
C VAL A 59 -13.04 0.91 -11.69
N GLN A 60 -14.00 0.90 -12.61
CA GLN A 60 -14.18 -0.25 -13.52
C GLN A 60 -13.16 -0.12 -14.66
N ASP A 61 -12.44 -1.21 -14.92
CA ASP A 61 -11.42 -1.28 -15.98
C ASP A 61 -12.05 -1.71 -17.31
N ASP A 62 -13.17 -1.09 -17.66
CA ASP A 62 -13.80 -1.30 -18.95
C ASP A 62 -13.17 -0.25 -19.90
N ASP A 63 -12.28 -0.71 -20.78
CA ASP A 63 -11.60 0.05 -21.86
C ASP A 63 -10.47 1.03 -21.46
N ASN A 64 -9.64 0.75 -20.45
CA ASN A 64 -8.52 1.63 -20.04
C ASN A 64 -8.99 3.08 -19.82
N ASN A 65 -10.06 3.27 -19.06
CA ASN A 65 -10.69 4.56 -18.87
C ASN A 65 -9.83 5.50 -17.98
N GLU A 66 -8.76 6.05 -18.56
CA GLU A 66 -7.83 6.97 -17.91
C GLU A 66 -8.55 8.18 -17.30
N ALA A 67 -9.66 8.62 -17.91
CA ALA A 67 -10.45 9.74 -17.40
C ALA A 67 -11.10 9.40 -16.05
N GLU A 68 -11.60 8.18 -15.86
CA GLU A 68 -12.13 7.73 -14.57
C GLU A 68 -11.03 7.57 -13.51
N VAL A 69 -9.86 7.06 -13.90
CA VAL A 69 -8.70 6.98 -13.01
C VAL A 69 -8.28 8.38 -12.53
N GLU A 70 -8.18 9.35 -13.44
CA GLU A 70 -7.82 10.73 -13.08
C GLU A 70 -8.92 11.41 -12.25
N ALA A 71 -10.20 11.17 -12.56
CA ALA A 71 -11.31 11.66 -11.74
C ALA A 71 -11.28 11.04 -10.32
N GLY A 72 -10.94 9.75 -10.20
CA GLY A 72 -10.76 9.07 -8.92
C GLY A 72 -9.60 9.66 -8.12
N LYS A 73 -8.44 9.87 -8.76
CA LYS A 73 -7.30 10.54 -8.12
C LYS A 73 -7.66 11.93 -7.61
N GLN A 74 -8.40 12.72 -8.39
CA GLN A 74 -8.84 14.05 -7.95
C GLN A 74 -9.83 13.96 -6.77
N ALA A 75 -10.79 13.04 -6.83
CA ALA A 75 -11.73 12.83 -5.73
C ALA A 75 -11.04 12.43 -4.41
N ILE A 76 -9.99 11.59 -4.48
CA ILE A 76 -9.17 11.24 -3.31
C ILE A 76 -8.45 12.49 -2.75
N LYS A 77 -7.87 13.32 -3.61
CA LYS A 77 -7.22 14.58 -3.18
C LYS A 77 -8.21 15.51 -2.48
N ASP A 78 -9.38 15.72 -3.06
CA ASP A 78 -10.42 16.58 -2.49
C ASP A 78 -10.95 16.03 -1.16
N PHE A 79 -11.10 14.70 -1.06
CA PHE A 79 -11.46 14.02 0.18
C PHE A 79 -10.39 14.25 1.25
N LEU A 80 -9.12 14.00 0.93
CA LEU A 80 -8.00 14.17 1.86
C LEU A 80 -7.87 15.62 2.33
N GLN A 81 -8.05 16.62 1.47
CA GLN A 81 -7.98 18.03 1.86
C GLN A 81 -9.03 18.41 2.93
N ARG A 82 -10.20 17.77 2.94
CA ARG A 82 -11.26 18.04 3.94
C ARG A 82 -10.90 17.54 5.33
N PHE A 83 -10.24 16.38 5.42
CA PHE A 83 -9.92 15.74 6.71
C PHE A 83 -8.49 16.02 7.17
N LEU A 84 -7.57 16.23 6.25
CA LEU A 84 -6.14 16.42 6.46
C LEU A 84 -5.62 17.61 5.63
N PRO A 85 -6.09 18.85 5.89
CA PRO A 85 -5.72 20.03 5.09
C PRO A 85 -4.22 20.37 5.10
N ASN A 86 -3.48 19.83 6.07
CA ASN A 86 -2.03 20.00 6.22
C ASN A 86 -1.25 18.71 5.95
N ALA A 87 -1.86 17.69 5.34
CA ALA A 87 -1.11 16.53 4.88
C ALA A 87 -0.11 16.99 3.82
N GLY A 88 1.19 16.82 4.10
CA GLY A 88 2.23 17.08 3.11
C GLY A 88 2.27 15.99 2.04
N ASP A 89 2.91 16.29 0.91
CA ASP A 89 3.06 15.39 -0.25
C ASP A 89 4.10 14.27 -0.03
N LYS A 90 4.27 13.80 1.21
CA LYS A 90 5.25 12.75 1.48
C LYS A 90 4.69 11.41 0.99
N PRO A 91 5.41 10.69 0.13
CA PRO A 91 4.97 9.37 -0.31
C PRO A 91 4.90 8.43 0.90
N ALA A 92 3.74 7.80 1.10
CA ALA A 92 3.56 6.81 2.15
C ALA A 92 4.48 5.59 1.88
N ILE A 93 5.03 5.01 2.95
CA ILE A 93 5.79 3.76 2.87
C ILE A 93 4.79 2.59 3.00
N GLY A 94 4.86 1.62 2.10
CA GLY A 94 3.99 0.45 2.17
C GLY A 94 4.35 -0.49 3.33
N LYS A 95 3.43 -1.33 3.80
CA LYS A 95 3.72 -2.31 4.87
C LYS A 95 4.87 -3.26 4.53
N VAL A 96 4.92 -3.73 3.28
CA VAL A 96 6.01 -4.59 2.79
C VAL A 96 7.33 -3.83 2.72
N GLU A 97 7.30 -2.59 2.23
CA GLU A 97 8.48 -1.72 2.16
C GLU A 97 9.05 -1.46 3.56
N ASP A 98 8.21 -1.09 4.53
CA ASP A 98 8.60 -0.92 5.94
C ASP A 98 9.18 -2.22 6.55
N TYR A 99 8.57 -3.37 6.26
CA TYR A 99 9.11 -4.67 6.70
C TYR A 99 10.52 -4.92 6.14
N LEU A 100 10.74 -4.66 4.85
CA LEU A 100 12.05 -4.85 4.23
C LEU A 100 13.09 -3.89 4.85
N ILE A 101 12.76 -2.61 5.00
CA ILE A 101 13.64 -1.62 5.64
C ILE A 101 14.06 -2.09 7.05
N ARG A 102 13.12 -2.60 7.85
CA ARG A 102 13.38 -2.99 9.25
C ARG A 102 14.08 -4.34 9.42
N TYR A 103 13.69 -5.34 8.63
CA TYR A 103 14.02 -6.75 8.91
C TYR A 103 14.81 -7.45 7.81
N ARG A 104 14.91 -6.84 6.61
CA ARG A 104 15.62 -7.37 5.44
C ARG A 104 16.23 -6.23 4.60
N PRO A 105 17.11 -5.39 5.18
CA PRO A 105 17.65 -4.21 4.50
C PRO A 105 18.35 -4.57 3.18
N ASP A 106 19.07 -5.69 3.12
CA ASP A 106 19.71 -6.15 1.87
C ASP A 106 18.69 -6.42 0.75
N HIS A 107 17.50 -6.94 1.09
CA HIS A 107 16.43 -7.14 0.11
C HIS A 107 15.77 -5.81 -0.29
N TYR A 108 15.62 -4.87 0.65
CA TYR A 108 15.16 -3.52 0.33
C TYR A 108 16.10 -2.85 -0.68
N GLU A 109 17.41 -2.91 -0.43
CA GLU A 109 18.44 -2.37 -1.32
C GLU A 109 18.40 -3.03 -2.70
N ALA A 110 18.29 -4.36 -2.77
CA ALA A 110 18.11 -5.06 -4.05
C ALA A 110 16.84 -4.62 -4.81
N CYS A 111 15.73 -4.38 -4.11
CA CYS A 111 14.50 -3.84 -4.71
C CYS A 111 14.67 -2.39 -5.21
N VAL A 112 15.48 -1.58 -4.53
CA VAL A 112 15.82 -0.22 -4.95
C VAL A 112 16.71 -0.25 -6.19
N GLU A 113 17.78 -1.04 -6.17
CA GLU A 113 18.69 -1.23 -7.31
C GLU A 113 17.96 -1.78 -8.54
N GLY A 114 17.02 -2.70 -8.32
CA GLY A 114 16.16 -3.27 -9.36
C GLY A 114 15.01 -2.37 -9.82
N GLY A 115 14.85 -1.17 -9.24
CA GLY A 115 13.80 -0.21 -9.63
C GLY A 115 12.37 -0.58 -9.22
N SER A 116 12.19 -1.63 -8.41
CA SER A 116 10.87 -2.04 -7.89
C SER A 116 10.40 -1.15 -6.74
N ILE A 117 11.34 -0.53 -6.03
CA ILE A 117 11.06 0.46 -4.98
C ILE A 117 11.83 1.73 -5.32
N GLN A 118 11.14 2.88 -5.32
CA GLN A 118 11.81 4.17 -5.38
C GLN A 118 12.26 4.56 -3.99
N ARG A 119 13.55 4.88 -3.82
CA ARG A 119 14.08 5.30 -2.52
C ARG A 119 13.38 6.58 -2.07
N LYS A 120 12.59 6.47 -0.99
CA LYS A 120 11.96 7.62 -0.33
C LYS A 120 12.93 8.17 0.70
N VAL A 121 13.12 9.49 0.72
CA VAL A 121 13.88 10.16 1.77
C VAL A 121 13.01 10.18 3.01
N VAL A 122 13.31 9.32 3.99
CA VAL A 122 12.68 9.34 5.30
C VAL A 122 13.42 10.38 6.15
N PRO A 123 12.74 11.39 6.73
CA PRO A 123 13.37 12.37 7.61
C PRO A 123 13.86 11.76 8.92
#